data_AF-A0A7C1BS53-F1
#
_entry.id   AF-A0A7C1BS53-F1
#
_cell.length_a   1.000
_cell.length_b   1.000
_cell.length_c   1.000
_cell.angle_alpha   90.00
_cell.angle_beta   90.00
_cell.angle_gamma   90.00
#
_symmetry.space_group_name_H-M   'P 1'
#
loop_
_entity.id
_entity.type
_entity.pdbx_description
1 polymer ?
#
loop_
_entity_poly.entity_id
_entity_poly.type
_entity_poly.pdbx_seq_one_letter_code
_entity_poly.pdbx_strand_id
1 'polypeptide(L)'
;MESITKKAFREKYLDVVFVGRFLETLKETFDKLLLLTKSIDIISSEELQEPRLAPHIISAITTEPVEDGIYHPAQDILKSAIEDQPQETFNWIKRLLSDECNSSVVASVIKCLGRLNPRLCEGWLTDIIRTGLQHSDVEVRDSTVQAIENWEIKEAIPLLREHHEDVPWLKEYIQGVIEDIEALRSQDHDVRSQEDF
;
A
#
# COMPACT_ATOMS: atom_id res chain seq x y z
N MET A 1 -47.54 52.61 22.27
CA MET A 1 -47.34 52.16 20.87
C MET A 1 -45.87 52.16 20.42
N GLU A 2 -44.89 52.39 21.30
CA GLU A 2 -43.46 52.49 20.96
C GLU A 2 -42.67 51.17 21.10
N SER A 3 -43.33 50.09 21.52
CA SER A 3 -42.69 48.80 21.85
C SER A 3 -42.62 47.83 20.66
N ILE A 4 -43.53 47.93 19.70
CA ILE A 4 -43.65 46.96 18.58
C ILE A 4 -42.59 47.23 17.49
N THR A 5 -42.24 48.49 17.25
CA THR A 5 -41.26 48.88 16.23
C THR A 5 -39.81 48.55 16.59
N LYS A 6 -39.46 48.53 17.90
CA LYS A 6 -38.10 48.11 18.34
C LYS A 6 -37.87 46.61 18.20
N LYS A 7 -38.92 45.78 18.28
CA LYS A 7 -38.81 44.32 18.16
C LYS A 7 -38.56 43.89 16.70
N ALA A 8 -39.29 44.48 15.75
CA ALA A 8 -39.11 44.19 14.32
C ALA A 8 -37.75 44.64 13.75
N PHE A 9 -37.17 45.72 14.28
CA PHE A 9 -35.84 46.18 13.87
C PHE A 9 -34.71 45.27 14.38
N ARG A 10 -34.88 44.64 15.56
CA ARG A 10 -33.91 43.71 16.14
C ARG A 10 -33.84 42.38 15.39
N GLU A 11 -34.98 41.87 14.91
CA GLU A 11 -35.03 40.61 14.14
C GLU A 11 -34.35 40.73 12.77
N LYS A 12 -34.50 41.86 12.05
CA LYS A 12 -33.79 42.09 10.78
C LYS A 12 -32.27 42.29 10.92
N TYR A 13 -31.81 42.85 12.03
CA TYR A 13 -30.37 43.06 12.25
C TYR A 13 -29.63 41.80 12.73
N LEU A 14 -30.34 40.89 13.42
CA LEU A 14 -29.77 39.59 13.82
C LEU A 14 -29.44 38.72 12.60
N ASP A 15 -30.24 38.82 11.53
CA ASP A 15 -30.02 38.08 10.28
C ASP A 15 -28.73 38.52 9.56
N VAL A 16 -28.46 39.84 9.51
CA VAL A 16 -27.27 40.36 8.82
C VAL A 16 -25.98 40.00 9.55
N VAL A 17 -25.97 40.05 10.89
CA VAL A 17 -24.79 39.69 11.69
C VAL A 17 -24.53 38.18 11.64
N PHE A 18 -25.58 37.36 11.61
CA PHE A 18 -25.45 35.90 11.47
C PHE A 18 -24.88 35.51 10.10
N VAL A 19 -25.40 36.10 9.03
CA VAL A 19 -24.90 35.88 7.66
C VAL A 19 -23.43 36.29 7.54
N GLY A 20 -23.03 37.43 8.14
CA GLY A 20 -21.64 37.87 8.14
C GLY A 20 -20.67 36.86 8.76
N ARG A 21 -20.98 36.37 9.97
CA ARG A 21 -20.15 35.36 10.67
C ARG A 21 -20.11 34.02 9.95
N PHE A 22 -21.23 33.63 9.34
CA PHE A 22 -21.30 32.40 8.55
C PHE A 22 -20.39 32.48 7.31
N LEU A 23 -20.37 33.62 6.61
CA LEU A 23 -19.51 33.84 5.45
C LEU A 23 -18.02 33.90 5.83
N GLU A 24 -17.67 34.48 6.99
CA GLU A 24 -16.30 34.45 7.51
C GLU A 24 -15.83 33.02 7.82
N THR A 25 -16.68 32.21 8.47
CA THR A 25 -16.37 30.81 8.79
C THR A 25 -16.19 29.96 7.53
N LEU A 26 -17.04 30.19 6.52
CA LEU A 26 -16.92 29.52 5.22
C LEU A 26 -15.62 29.91 4.51
N LYS A 27 -15.26 31.19 4.53
CA LYS A 27 -14.00 31.68 3.95
C LYS A 27 -12.79 31.04 4.62
N GLU A 28 -12.74 31.00 5.95
CA GLU A 28 -11.64 30.35 6.68
C GLU A 28 -11.55 28.85 6.37
N THR A 29 -12.68 28.16 6.24
CA THR A 29 -12.72 26.75 5.89
C THR A 29 -12.23 26.52 4.47
N PHE A 30 -12.63 27.38 3.53
CA PHE A 30 -12.17 27.34 2.14
C PHE A 30 -10.69 27.64 2.02
N ASP A 31 -10.16 28.64 2.74
CA ASP A 31 -8.74 28.98 2.74
C ASP A 31 -7.89 27.83 3.33
N LYS A 32 -8.38 27.13 4.36
CA LYS A 32 -7.74 25.92 4.90
C LYS A 32 -7.77 24.75 3.91
N LEU A 33 -8.89 24.54 3.21
CA LEU A 33 -9.00 23.55 2.13
C LEU A 33 -8.04 23.88 0.98
N LEU A 34 -7.94 25.14 0.58
CA LEU A 34 -7.06 25.60 -0.48
C LEU A 34 -5.57 25.46 -0.10
N LEU A 35 -5.23 25.65 1.18
CA LEU A 35 -3.89 25.37 1.69
C LEU A 35 -3.59 23.87 1.69
N LEU A 36 -4.55 23.02 2.05
CA LEU A 36 -4.40 21.56 1.97
C LEU A 36 -4.19 21.10 0.52
N THR A 37 -4.94 21.63 -0.45
CA THR A 37 -4.76 21.28 -1.87
C THR A 37 -3.43 21.79 -2.43
N LYS A 38 -2.96 22.96 -2.01
CA LYS A 38 -1.62 23.46 -2.41
C LYS A 38 -0.48 22.65 -1.80
N SER A 39 -0.65 22.15 -0.58
CA SER A 39 0.30 21.20 0.01
C SER A 39 0.30 19.85 -0.72
N ILE A 40 -0.82 19.46 -1.34
CA ILE A 40 -0.89 18.29 -2.23
C ILE A 40 -0.17 18.56 -3.56
N ASP A 41 -0.25 19.78 -4.11
CA ASP A 41 0.44 20.16 -5.36
C ASP A 41 1.97 20.33 -5.18
N ILE A 42 2.47 20.64 -3.99
CA ILE A 42 3.93 20.68 -3.72
C ILE A 42 4.55 19.27 -3.75
N ILE A 43 3.75 18.21 -3.61
CA ILE A 43 4.17 16.82 -3.80
C ILE A 43 4.17 16.45 -5.31
N SER A 44 3.56 17.25 -6.18
CA SER A 44 3.34 16.90 -7.60
C SER A 44 4.52 17.18 -8.55
N SER A 45 5.62 17.78 -8.10
CA SER A 45 6.74 18.15 -8.98
C SER A 45 8.13 17.66 -8.54
N GLU A 46 8.24 16.83 -7.51
CA GLU A 46 9.37 15.89 -7.47
C GLU A 46 9.08 14.91 -8.60
N GLU A 47 9.73 15.13 -9.75
CA GLU A 47 9.70 14.22 -10.89
C GLU A 47 9.75 12.78 -10.36
N LEU A 48 8.70 12.00 -10.63
CA LEU A 48 8.63 10.57 -10.35
C LEU A 48 9.73 9.89 -11.16
N GLN A 49 10.96 9.97 -10.66
CA GLN A 49 12.09 9.34 -11.31
C GLN A 49 11.88 7.84 -11.18
N GLU A 50 11.73 7.21 -12.34
CA GLU A 50 11.85 5.77 -12.44
C GLU A 50 13.21 5.36 -11.88
N PRO A 51 13.31 4.31 -11.04
CA PRO A 51 14.60 3.81 -10.63
C PRO A 51 15.38 3.48 -11.90
N ARG A 52 16.67 3.83 -11.94
CA ARG A 52 17.48 3.65 -13.16
C ARG A 52 17.46 2.22 -13.71
N LEU A 53 17.18 1.26 -12.84
CA LEU A 53 17.14 -0.16 -13.15
C LEU A 53 15.76 -0.69 -13.59
N ALA A 54 14.68 0.09 -13.53
CA ALA A 54 13.34 -0.37 -13.95
C ALA A 54 13.32 -0.95 -15.38
N PRO A 55 13.87 -0.29 -16.41
CA PRO A 55 13.90 -0.86 -17.76
C PRO A 55 14.64 -2.20 -17.84
N HIS A 56 15.66 -2.41 -17.01
CA HIS A 56 16.43 -3.65 -16.95
C HIS A 56 15.63 -4.78 -16.28
N ILE A 57 14.87 -4.46 -15.23
CA ILE A 57 13.97 -5.43 -14.57
C ILE A 57 12.89 -5.89 -15.54
N ILE A 58 12.22 -4.95 -16.23
CA ILE A 58 11.17 -5.27 -17.21
C ILE A 58 11.74 -6.07 -18.38
N SER A 59 12.90 -5.68 -18.91
CA SER A 59 13.58 -6.42 -19.99
C SER A 59 13.89 -7.86 -19.58
N ALA A 60 14.41 -8.07 -18.37
CA ALA A 60 14.71 -9.41 -17.87
C ALA A 60 13.43 -10.28 -17.78
N ILE A 61 12.36 -9.76 -17.15
CA ILE A 61 11.06 -10.46 -17.00
C ILE A 61 10.39 -10.76 -18.34
N THR A 62 10.55 -9.88 -19.33
CA THR A 62 9.95 -10.08 -20.66
C THR A 62 10.75 -11.03 -21.55
N THR A 63 12.02 -11.27 -21.21
CA THR A 63 12.89 -12.20 -21.94
C THR A 63 12.68 -13.65 -21.47
N GLU A 64 12.47 -13.84 -20.17
CA GLU A 64 12.28 -15.15 -19.55
C GLU A 64 11.17 -15.08 -18.49
N PRO A 65 10.21 -16.04 -18.45
CA PRO A 65 9.18 -16.04 -17.44
C PRO A 65 9.76 -16.34 -16.05
N VAL A 66 9.16 -15.72 -15.01
CA VAL A 66 9.54 -16.01 -13.62
C VAL A 66 8.85 -17.30 -13.17
N GLU A 67 9.57 -18.42 -13.26
CA GLU A 67 9.08 -19.73 -12.82
C GLU A 67 9.26 -19.93 -11.30
N ASP A 68 8.37 -20.72 -10.71
CA ASP A 68 8.39 -21.03 -9.27
C ASP A 68 9.56 -21.96 -8.91
N GLY A 69 10.25 -21.66 -7.81
CA GLY A 69 11.42 -22.43 -7.36
C GLY A 69 12.69 -22.25 -8.20
N ILE A 70 12.65 -21.44 -9.27
CA ILE A 70 13.78 -21.20 -10.17
C ILE A 70 14.33 -19.79 -9.96
N TYR A 71 15.65 -19.67 -9.86
CA TYR A 71 16.31 -18.36 -9.79
C TYR A 71 16.10 -17.59 -11.10
N HIS A 72 15.85 -16.28 -10.99
CA HIS A 72 15.61 -15.41 -12.14
C HIS A 72 16.51 -14.17 -12.06
N PRO A 73 17.20 -13.75 -13.15
CA PRO A 73 18.14 -12.62 -13.13
C PRO A 73 17.55 -11.30 -12.65
N ALA A 74 16.24 -11.09 -12.84
CA ALA A 74 15.56 -9.89 -12.35
C ALA A 74 15.61 -9.75 -10.82
N GLN A 75 15.82 -10.84 -10.07
CA GLN A 75 15.94 -10.80 -8.61
C GLN A 75 17.17 -9.98 -8.18
N ASP A 76 18.31 -10.18 -8.82
CA ASP A 76 19.54 -9.44 -8.50
C ASP A 76 19.43 -7.97 -8.92
N ILE A 77 18.83 -7.71 -10.08
CA ILE A 77 18.62 -6.33 -10.55
C ILE A 77 17.68 -5.58 -9.60
N LEU A 78 16.59 -6.23 -9.18
CA LEU A 78 15.64 -5.67 -8.23
C LEU A 78 16.28 -5.43 -6.87
N LYS A 79 17.08 -6.39 -6.38
CA LYS A 79 17.83 -6.23 -5.13
C LYS A 79 18.76 -5.02 -5.19
N SER A 80 19.56 -4.89 -6.26
CA SER A 80 20.43 -3.72 -6.44
C SER A 80 19.63 -2.42 -6.51
N ALA A 81 18.46 -2.42 -7.16
CA ALA A 81 17.59 -1.23 -7.20
C ALA A 81 17.12 -0.80 -5.80
N ILE A 82 16.70 -1.77 -4.97
CA ILE A 82 16.28 -1.53 -3.59
C ILE A 82 17.44 -1.00 -2.73
N GLU A 83 18.63 -1.58 -2.88
CA GLU A 83 19.81 -1.19 -2.11
C GLU A 83 20.36 0.20 -2.52
N ASP A 84 20.37 0.51 -3.82
CA ASP A 84 20.97 1.74 -4.35
C ASP A 84 20.01 2.94 -4.36
N GLN A 85 18.71 2.68 -4.62
CA GLN A 85 17.67 3.69 -4.84
C GLN A 85 16.36 3.24 -4.16
N PRO A 86 16.34 3.12 -2.81
CA PRO A 86 15.23 2.51 -2.10
C PRO A 86 13.90 3.23 -2.34
N GLN A 87 13.88 4.56 -2.21
CA GLN A 87 12.64 5.34 -2.29
C GLN A 87 12.07 5.34 -3.72
N GLU A 88 12.91 5.50 -4.73
CA GLU A 88 12.54 5.49 -6.14
C GLU A 88 12.02 4.10 -6.55
N THR A 89 12.69 3.05 -6.08
CA THR A 89 12.27 1.67 -6.33
C THR A 89 10.92 1.37 -5.69
N PHE A 90 10.70 1.80 -4.44
CA PHE A 90 9.40 1.67 -3.79
C PHE A 90 8.29 2.44 -4.53
N ASN A 91 8.54 3.69 -4.90
CA ASN A 91 7.57 4.50 -5.65
C ASN A 91 7.23 3.88 -7.00
N TRP A 92 8.20 3.23 -7.65
CA TRP A 92 7.98 2.48 -8.89
C TRP A 92 7.14 1.21 -8.68
N ILE A 93 7.46 0.38 -7.68
CA ILE A 93 6.67 -0.82 -7.35
C ILE A 93 5.23 -0.44 -7.01
N LYS A 94 5.04 0.64 -6.24
CA LYS A 94 3.72 1.14 -5.88
C LYS A 94 2.90 1.56 -7.11
N ARG A 95 3.53 2.21 -8.08
CA ARG A 95 2.89 2.57 -9.36
C ARG A 95 2.58 1.33 -10.20
N LEU A 96 3.51 0.39 -10.31
CA LEU A 96 3.24 -0.90 -10.98
C LEU A 96 2.00 -1.62 -10.43
N LEU A 97 1.79 -1.56 -9.11
CA LEU A 97 0.63 -2.16 -8.44
C LEU A 97 -0.66 -1.34 -8.57
N SER A 98 -0.58 -0.04 -8.84
CA SER A 98 -1.74 0.87 -8.84
C SER A 98 -2.22 1.25 -10.24
N ASP A 99 -1.32 1.28 -11.22
CA ASP A 99 -1.60 1.66 -12.59
C ASP A 99 -2.12 0.44 -13.39
N GLU A 100 -2.80 0.68 -14.53
CA GLU A 100 -3.18 -0.38 -15.49
C GLU A 100 -1.94 -0.93 -16.23
N CYS A 101 -1.00 -1.48 -15.48
CA CYS A 101 0.18 -2.17 -15.97
C CYS A 101 -0.16 -3.60 -16.36
N ASN A 102 0.70 -4.22 -17.19
CA ASN A 102 0.56 -5.63 -17.54
C ASN A 102 0.65 -6.51 -16.28
N SER A 103 -0.46 -7.14 -15.89
CA SER A 103 -0.57 -7.89 -14.64
C SER A 103 0.44 -9.03 -14.51
N SER A 104 0.84 -9.66 -15.62
CA SER A 104 1.87 -10.72 -15.61
C SER A 104 3.26 -10.17 -15.27
N VAL A 105 3.56 -8.95 -15.71
CA VAL A 105 4.80 -8.24 -15.33
C VAL A 105 4.76 -7.88 -13.85
N VAL A 106 3.63 -7.35 -13.37
CA VAL A 106 3.45 -7.00 -11.95
C VAL A 106 3.61 -8.23 -11.07
N ALA A 107 2.93 -9.33 -11.41
CA ALA A 107 3.04 -10.61 -10.74
C ALA A 107 4.49 -11.10 -10.69
N SER A 108 5.19 -11.07 -11.82
CA SER A 108 6.61 -11.45 -11.92
C SER A 108 7.52 -10.59 -11.03
N VAL A 109 7.30 -9.27 -10.97
CA VAL A 109 8.05 -8.38 -10.06
C VAL A 109 7.79 -8.75 -8.60
N ILE A 110 6.54 -9.02 -8.22
CA ILE A 110 6.19 -9.44 -6.86
C ILE A 110 6.79 -10.81 -6.52
N LYS A 111 6.80 -11.77 -7.45
CA LYS A 111 7.49 -13.06 -7.26
C LYS A 111 8.98 -12.88 -7.02
N CYS A 112 9.64 -12.02 -7.79
CA CYS A 112 11.05 -11.70 -7.56
C CYS A 112 11.26 -11.05 -6.20
N LEU A 113 10.40 -10.11 -5.80
CA LEU A 113 10.45 -9.45 -4.50
C LEU A 113 10.25 -10.44 -3.33
N GLY A 114 9.30 -11.36 -3.47
CA GLY A 114 8.99 -12.41 -2.49
C GLY A 114 10.18 -13.34 -2.19
N ARG A 115 11.14 -13.45 -3.11
CA ARG A 115 12.35 -14.27 -2.96
C ARG A 115 13.51 -13.52 -2.31
N LEU A 116 13.37 -12.20 -2.12
CA LEU A 116 14.36 -11.38 -1.43
C LEU A 116 14.16 -11.43 0.08
N ASN A 117 15.19 -11.08 0.84
CA ASN A 117 15.09 -10.95 2.29
C ASN A 117 14.07 -9.84 2.64
N PRO A 118 13.03 -10.11 3.45
CA PRO A 118 11.98 -9.13 3.76
C PRO A 118 12.53 -7.87 4.44
N ARG A 119 13.69 -7.92 5.10
CA ARG A 119 14.34 -6.75 5.70
C ARG A 119 14.73 -5.68 4.68
N LEU A 120 14.93 -6.05 3.41
CA LEU A 120 15.18 -5.07 2.34
C LEU A 120 13.95 -4.20 2.05
N CYS A 121 12.76 -4.69 2.40
CA CYS A 121 11.49 -4.00 2.17
C CYS A 121 10.88 -3.47 3.48
N GLU A 122 11.67 -3.40 4.56
CA GLU A 122 11.18 -2.97 5.86
C GLU A 122 10.59 -1.55 5.76
N GLY A 123 9.35 -1.39 6.24
CA GLY A 123 8.57 -0.15 6.10
C GLY A 123 7.69 -0.07 4.85
N TRP A 124 7.90 -0.93 3.84
CA TRP A 124 7.07 -0.97 2.61
C TRP A 124 6.20 -2.21 2.51
N LEU A 125 6.58 -3.30 3.19
CA LEU A 125 5.91 -4.61 3.10
C LEU A 125 4.39 -4.50 3.25
N THR A 126 3.90 -3.81 4.28
CA THR A 126 2.47 -3.66 4.54
C THR A 126 1.71 -3.01 3.39
N ASP A 127 2.29 -1.99 2.77
CA ASP A 127 1.67 -1.26 1.65
C ASP A 127 1.65 -2.13 0.38
N ILE A 128 2.75 -2.84 0.11
CA ILE A 128 2.87 -3.76 -1.02
C ILE A 128 1.85 -4.90 -0.88
N ILE A 129 1.78 -5.53 0.31
CA ILE A 129 0.84 -6.62 0.59
C ILE A 129 -0.60 -6.15 0.44
N ARG A 130 -0.96 -5.02 1.07
CA ARG A 130 -2.32 -4.50 1.01
C ARG A 130 -2.75 -4.19 -0.43
N THR A 131 -1.88 -3.54 -1.20
CA THR A 131 -2.18 -3.18 -2.59
C THR A 131 -2.23 -4.42 -3.48
N GLY A 132 -1.29 -5.36 -3.30
CA GLY A 132 -1.22 -6.61 -4.06
C GLY A 132 -2.43 -7.53 -3.82
N LEU A 133 -2.86 -7.70 -2.57
CA LEU A 133 -4.08 -8.46 -2.23
C LEU A 133 -5.35 -7.82 -2.80
N GLN A 134 -5.39 -6.49 -2.92
CA GLN A 134 -6.53 -5.75 -3.48
C GLN A 134 -6.50 -5.65 -5.02
N HIS A 135 -5.48 -6.19 -5.68
CA HIS A 135 -5.32 -6.09 -7.12
C HIS A 135 -6.44 -6.84 -7.86
N SER A 136 -6.90 -6.30 -8.99
CA SER A 136 -8.02 -6.86 -9.77
C SER A 136 -7.68 -8.20 -10.42
N ASP A 137 -6.43 -8.36 -10.85
CA ASP A 137 -5.91 -9.58 -11.47
C ASP A 137 -5.51 -10.65 -10.43
N VAL A 138 -5.95 -11.89 -10.66
CA VAL A 138 -5.72 -13.02 -9.76
C VAL A 138 -4.25 -13.45 -9.68
N GLU A 139 -3.48 -13.29 -10.76
CA GLU A 139 -2.06 -13.66 -10.82
C GLU A 139 -1.22 -12.77 -9.88
N VAL A 140 -1.59 -11.49 -9.78
CA VAL A 140 -0.95 -10.53 -8.86
C VAL A 140 -1.30 -10.86 -7.41
N ARG A 141 -2.56 -11.21 -7.12
CA ARG A 141 -2.98 -11.62 -5.77
C ARG A 141 -2.28 -12.90 -5.34
N ASP A 142 -2.24 -13.91 -6.20
CA ASP A 142 -1.53 -15.17 -5.97
C ASP A 142 -0.03 -14.95 -5.69
N SER A 143 0.64 -14.17 -6.54
CA SER A 143 2.05 -13.81 -6.35
C SER A 143 2.29 -13.05 -5.05
N THR A 144 1.32 -12.24 -4.61
CA THR A 144 1.38 -11.53 -3.32
C THR A 144 1.28 -12.51 -2.15
N VAL A 145 0.38 -13.49 -2.21
CA VAL A 145 0.25 -14.55 -1.19
C VAL A 145 1.52 -15.40 -1.13
N GLN A 146 2.08 -15.77 -2.28
CA GLN A 146 3.35 -16.50 -2.37
C GLN A 146 4.52 -15.69 -1.78
N ALA A 147 4.56 -14.37 -2.00
CA ALA A 147 5.58 -13.52 -1.38
C ALA A 147 5.45 -13.50 0.16
N ILE A 148 4.22 -13.43 0.69
CA ILE A 148 3.96 -13.50 2.14
C ILE A 148 4.40 -14.84 2.73
N GLU A 149 4.09 -15.95 2.05
CA GLU A 149 4.54 -17.29 2.44
C GLU A 149 6.06 -17.35 2.53
N ASN A 150 6.77 -16.91 1.48
CA ASN A 150 8.24 -16.92 1.44
C ASN A 150 8.89 -16.05 2.53
N TRP A 151 8.23 -14.95 2.92
CA TRP A 151 8.74 -14.05 3.95
C TRP A 151 8.45 -14.52 5.38
N GLU A 152 7.50 -15.45 5.55
CA GLU A 152 7.05 -15.98 6.85
C GLU A 152 6.68 -14.87 7.87
N ILE A 153 6.15 -13.74 7.38
CA ILE A 153 5.86 -12.55 8.19
C ILE A 153 4.50 -12.63 8.89
N LYS A 154 4.54 -12.67 10.22
CA LYS A 154 3.34 -12.80 11.07
C LYS A 154 2.42 -11.57 10.97
N GLU A 155 3.01 -10.41 10.69
CA GLU A 155 2.32 -9.14 10.51
C GLU A 155 1.36 -9.15 9.31
N ALA A 156 1.51 -10.09 8.38
CA ALA A 156 0.62 -10.24 7.22
C ALA A 156 -0.67 -11.03 7.55
N ILE A 157 -0.72 -11.81 8.64
CA ILE A 157 -1.90 -12.63 8.98
C ILE A 157 -3.19 -11.80 9.08
N PRO A 158 -3.23 -10.65 9.79
CA PRO A 158 -4.43 -9.81 9.82
C PRO A 158 -4.89 -9.38 8.42
N LEU A 159 -3.95 -9.04 7.53
CA LEU A 159 -4.25 -8.62 6.16
C LEU A 159 -4.83 -9.77 5.34
N LEU A 160 -4.27 -10.98 5.45
CA LEU A 160 -4.79 -12.18 4.80
C LEU A 160 -6.21 -12.55 5.29
N ARG A 161 -6.49 -12.38 6.59
CA ARG A 161 -7.82 -12.64 7.18
C ARG A 161 -8.87 -11.61 6.77
N GLU A 162 -8.47 -10.35 6.62
CA GLU A 162 -9.35 -9.27 6.17
C GLU A 162 -9.65 -9.36 4.67
N HIS A 163 -8.74 -9.94 3.88
CA HIS A 163 -8.90 -10.12 2.44
C HIS A 163 -10.07 -11.04 2.10
N HIS A 164 -10.92 -10.58 1.19
CA HIS A 164 -12.04 -11.36 0.66
C HIS A 164 -11.67 -11.86 -0.73
N GLU A 165 -11.40 -13.16 -0.85
CA GLU A 165 -11.06 -13.79 -2.13
C GLU A 165 -12.27 -14.52 -2.73
N ASP A 166 -12.57 -14.20 -3.99
CA ASP A 166 -13.66 -14.79 -4.76
C ASP A 166 -13.25 -16.08 -5.48
N VAL A 167 -11.95 -16.25 -5.74
CA VAL A 167 -11.39 -17.42 -6.42
C VAL A 167 -11.19 -18.58 -5.42
N PRO A 168 -11.92 -19.70 -5.55
CA PRO A 168 -11.95 -20.74 -4.50
C PRO A 168 -10.58 -21.33 -4.15
N TRP A 169 -9.76 -21.63 -5.16
CA TRP A 169 -8.45 -22.24 -4.93
C TRP A 169 -7.48 -21.28 -4.23
N LEU A 170 -7.53 -19.98 -4.55
CA LEU A 170 -6.66 -18.97 -3.93
C LEU A 170 -7.10 -18.72 -2.49
N LYS A 171 -8.42 -18.77 -2.21
CA LYS A 171 -8.94 -18.72 -0.85
C LYS A 171 -8.46 -19.88 0.01
N GLU A 172 -8.47 -21.11 -0.52
CA GLU A 172 -7.93 -22.29 0.17
C GLU A 172 -6.42 -22.15 0.40
N TYR A 173 -5.68 -21.66 -0.60
CA TYR A 173 -4.24 -21.40 -0.49
C TYR A 173 -3.91 -20.37 0.60
N ILE A 174 -4.64 -19.24 0.64
CA ILE A 174 -4.50 -18.21 1.69
C ILE A 174 -4.70 -18.82 3.08
N GLN A 175 -5.71 -19.69 3.24
CA GLN A 175 -5.96 -20.36 4.51
C GLN A 175 -4.80 -21.28 4.92
N GLY A 176 -4.23 -22.03 3.96
CA GLY A 176 -3.03 -22.84 4.18
C GLY A 176 -1.84 -22.00 4.64
N VAL A 177 -1.56 -20.88 3.95
CA VAL A 177 -0.46 -19.96 4.30
C VAL A 177 -0.65 -19.38 5.71
N ILE A 178 -1.88 -19.02 6.11
CA ILE A 178 -2.16 -18.56 7.48
C ILE A 178 -1.82 -19.66 8.50
N GLU A 179 -2.26 -20.89 8.25
CA GLU A 179 -2.02 -22.03 9.14
C GLU A 179 -0.52 -22.34 9.29
N ASP A 180 0.23 -22.30 8.19
CA ASP A 180 1.66 -22.55 8.19
C ASP A 180 2.43 -21.47 8.97
N ILE A 181 2.12 -20.18 8.76
CA ILE A 181 2.76 -19.08 9.50
C ILE A 181 2.41 -19.14 11.00
N GLU A 182 1.18 -19.54 11.36
CA GLU A 182 0.79 -19.72 12.76
C GLU A 182 1.49 -20.92 13.41
N ALA A 183 1.68 -22.03 12.68
CA ALA A 183 2.36 -23.22 13.17
C ALA A 183 3.83 -22.96 13.51
N LEU A 184 4.53 -22.15 12.71
CA LEU A 184 5.93 -21.74 12.98
C LEU A 184 6.08 -21.06 14.35
N ARG A 185 5.07 -20.31 14.80
CA ARG A 185 5.08 -19.63 16.12
C ARG A 185 5.06 -20.60 17.30
N SER A 186 4.35 -21.72 17.17
CA SER A 186 4.24 -22.70 18.25
C SER A 186 5.60 -23.35 18.55
N GLN A 187 6.46 -23.47 17.54
CA GLN A 187 7.79 -24.08 17.69
C GLN A 187 8.78 -23.14 18.38
N ASP A 188 8.73 -21.82 18.10
CA ASP A 188 9.61 -20.82 18.74
C ASP A 188 9.45 -20.76 20.28
N HIS A 189 8.24 -21.02 20.79
CA HIS A 189 7.93 -20.95 22.22
C HIS A 189 8.41 -22.17 23.00
N ASP A 190 8.46 -23.35 22.37
CA ASP A 190 8.90 -24.59 23.01
C ASP A 190 10.42 -24.64 23.19
N VAL A 191 11.20 -24.08 22.26
CA VAL A 191 12.67 -24.06 22.36
C VAL A 191 13.15 -23.17 23.52
N ARG A 192 12.53 -22.00 23.71
CA ARG A 192 12.92 -21.09 24.82
C ARG A 192 12.57 -21.62 26.20
N SER A 193 11.60 -22.53 26.30
CA SER A 193 11.19 -23.12 27.57
C SER A 193 12.09 -24.30 28.00
N GLN A 194 13.01 -24.74 27.13
CA GLN A 194 13.95 -25.84 27.40
C GLN A 194 15.37 -25.36 27.81
N GLU A 195 15.71 -24.09 27.62
CA GLU A 195 17.03 -23.53 27.99
C GLU A 195 17.11 -23.01 29.44
N ASP A 196 16.00 -23.02 30.19
CA ASP A 196 15.91 -22.54 31.58
C ASP A 196 16.09 -23.66 32.64
N PHE A 197 16.65 -24.83 32.27
CA PHE A 197 16.91 -25.96 33.18
C PHE A 197 18.39 -26.37 33.27
#